data_AF-A0A8B7IBW5-F1
#
_entry.id   AF-A0A8B7IBW5-F1
#
_cell.length_a   1.000
_cell.length_b   1.000
_cell.length_c   1.000
_cell.angle_alpha   90.00
_cell.angle_beta   90.00
_cell.angle_gamma   90.00
#
_symmetry.space_group_name_H-M   'P 1'
#
loop_
_entity.id
_entity.type
_entity.pdbx_description
1 polymer ?
#
loop_
_entity_poly.entity_id
_entity_poly.type
_entity_poly.pdbx_seq_one_letter_code
_entity_poly.pdbx_strand_id
1 'polypeptide(L)'
;LRPMEHKDISAVHKLLTEYLKQFHLTPVMSREEVEHWFLPQENIIDTFVVESAPGEVTDFLSFYTLPSTIMNHATHKSLKAAYSFYNVHTKTPLIDLMSDALILAKS
;
A
#
# COMPACT_ATOMS: atom_id res chain seq x y z
N LEU A 1 6.72 7.01 -8.68
CA LEU A 1 6.21 6.48 -7.40
C LEU A 1 6.34 7.57 -6.36
N ARG A 2 5.28 7.89 -5.62
CA ARG A 2 5.29 8.88 -4.53
C ARG A 2 4.30 8.47 -3.42
N PRO A 3 4.42 9.00 -2.19
CA PRO A 3 3.41 8.77 -1.15
C PRO A 3 2.02 9.19 -1.61
N MET A 4 0.99 8.45 -1.17
CA MET A 4 -0.40 8.80 -1.40
C MET A 4 -0.77 10.08 -0.61
N GLU A 5 -1.53 10.97 -1.24
CA GLU A 5 -2.07 12.19 -0.65
C GLU A 5 -3.61 12.18 -0.64
N HIS A 6 -4.25 13.07 0.11
CA HIS A 6 -5.72 13.17 0.16
C HIS A 6 -6.36 13.36 -1.23
N LYS A 7 -5.69 14.07 -2.15
CA LYS A 7 -6.19 14.27 -3.52
C LYS A 7 -6.34 12.95 -4.30
N ASP A 8 -5.61 11.91 -3.90
CA ASP A 8 -5.57 10.62 -4.60
C ASP A 8 -6.68 9.67 -4.15
N ILE A 9 -7.37 9.95 -3.04
CA ILE A 9 -8.39 9.05 -2.45
C ILE A 9 -9.41 8.60 -3.49
N SER A 10 -9.92 9.53 -4.30
CA SER A 10 -10.92 9.20 -5.33
C SER A 10 -10.36 8.30 -6.43
N ALA A 11 -9.09 8.49 -6.81
CA ALA A 11 -8.45 7.66 -7.83
C ALA A 11 -8.12 6.25 -7.29
N VAL A 12 -7.59 6.17 -6.07
CA VAL A 12 -7.30 4.90 -5.38
C VAL A 12 -8.58 4.11 -5.14
N HIS A 13 -9.66 4.75 -4.68
CA HIS A 13 -10.96 4.10 -4.48
C HIS A 13 -11.50 3.48 -5.76
N LYS A 14 -11.44 4.22 -6.88
CA LYS A 14 -11.83 3.71 -8.20
C LYS A 14 -10.97 2.52 -8.62
N LEU A 15 -9.65 2.64 -8.55
CA LEU A 15 -8.71 1.58 -8.93
C LEU A 15 -8.93 0.32 -8.10
N LEU A 16 -9.02 0.45 -6.77
CA LEU A 16 -9.27 -0.67 -5.86
C LEU A 16 -10.61 -1.34 -6.17
N THR A 17 -11.67 -0.56 -6.34
CA THR A 17 -13.01 -1.09 -6.64
C THR A 17 -13.03 -1.87 -7.94
N GLU A 18 -12.41 -1.35 -9.01
CA GLU A 18 -12.35 -2.06 -10.29
C GLU A 18 -11.47 -3.32 -10.22
N TYR A 19 -10.30 -3.22 -9.60
CA TYR A 19 -9.37 -4.35 -9.45
C TYR A 19 -9.99 -5.49 -8.65
N LEU A 20 -10.71 -5.18 -7.57
CA LEU A 20 -11.27 -6.20 -6.70
C LEU A 20 -12.36 -7.04 -7.38
N LYS A 21 -13.10 -6.52 -8.36
CA LYS A 21 -14.17 -7.25 -9.06
C LYS A 21 -13.76 -8.60 -9.66
N GLN A 22 -12.47 -8.83 -9.89
CA GLN A 22 -11.96 -10.10 -10.41
C GLN A 22 -11.93 -11.24 -9.36
N PHE A 23 -12.11 -10.94 -8.08
CA PHE A 23 -12.09 -11.93 -7.00
C PHE A 23 -13.51 -12.28 -6.54
N HIS A 24 -13.71 -13.54 -6.11
CA HIS A 24 -15.01 -14.05 -5.67
C HIS A 24 -15.49 -13.48 -4.33
N LEU A 25 -14.56 -13.04 -3.47
CA LEU A 25 -14.85 -12.45 -2.16
C LEU A 25 -13.98 -11.21 -1.98
N THR A 26 -14.62 -10.07 -1.76
CA THR A 26 -13.94 -8.78 -1.67
C THR A 26 -14.60 -7.87 -0.64
N PRO A 27 -13.83 -7.00 0.03
CA PRO A 27 -14.41 -5.87 0.73
C PRO A 27 -14.85 -4.81 -0.29
N VAL A 28 -16.09 -4.34 -0.16
CA VAL A 28 -16.56 -3.15 -0.87
C VAL A 28 -16.33 -1.95 0.04
N MET A 29 -15.37 -1.11 -0.30
CA MET A 29 -14.98 0.04 0.52
C MET A 29 -15.65 1.33 0.03
N SER A 30 -16.04 2.19 0.96
CA SER A 30 -16.38 3.59 0.70
C SER A 30 -15.11 4.44 0.51
N ARG A 31 -15.27 5.72 0.13
CA ARG A 31 -14.12 6.65 0.03
C ARG A 31 -13.52 6.94 1.39
N GLU A 32 -14.36 7.06 2.41
CA GLU A 32 -13.98 7.29 3.81
C GLU A 32 -13.21 6.09 4.36
N GLU A 33 -13.61 4.86 3.99
CA GLU A 33 -12.86 3.66 4.34
C GLU A 33 -11.52 3.60 3.60
N VAL A 34 -11.46 3.98 2.31
CA VAL A 34 -10.19 4.07 1.59
C VAL A 34 -9.26 5.11 2.22
N GLU A 35 -9.78 6.26 2.61
CA GLU A 35 -9.00 7.26 3.34
C GLU A 35 -8.45 6.69 4.65
N HIS A 36 -9.30 6.03 5.45
CA HIS A 36 -8.89 5.45 6.72
C HIS A 36 -7.81 4.37 6.59
N TRP A 37 -7.96 3.47 5.60
CA TRP A 37 -7.10 2.30 5.47
C TRP A 37 -5.82 2.54 4.66
N PHE A 38 -5.79 3.56 3.78
CA PHE A 38 -4.69 3.75 2.84
C PHE A 38 -3.95 5.07 2.98
N LEU A 39 -4.51 6.10 3.63
CA LEU A 39 -3.75 7.34 3.82
C LEU A 39 -2.52 7.05 4.69
N PRO A 40 -1.29 7.42 4.25
CA PRO A 40 -0.08 7.04 4.97
C PRO A 40 -0.05 7.57 6.41
N GLN A 41 0.28 6.69 7.35
CA GLN A 41 0.44 6.99 8.77
C GLN A 41 1.73 6.36 9.29
N GLU A 42 2.59 7.19 9.87
CA GLU A 42 3.91 6.77 10.32
C GLU A 42 3.82 5.57 11.27
N ASN A 43 4.58 4.51 10.97
CA ASN A 43 4.63 3.26 11.73
C ASN A 43 3.30 2.48 11.80
N ILE A 44 2.32 2.80 10.96
CA ILE A 44 1.05 2.09 10.85
C ILE A 44 0.86 1.56 9.44
N ILE A 45 0.65 2.42 8.45
CA ILE A 45 0.39 2.06 7.05
C ILE A 45 1.18 2.99 6.13
N ASP A 46 1.83 2.40 5.14
CA ASP A 46 2.50 3.11 4.08
C ASP A 46 1.80 2.78 2.75
N THR A 47 1.43 3.81 2.00
CA THR A 47 0.80 3.66 0.68
C THR A 47 1.46 4.59 -0.32
N PHE A 48 1.81 4.05 -1.48
CA PHE A 48 2.46 4.77 -2.56
C PHE A 48 1.68 4.62 -3.85
N VAL A 49 1.58 5.71 -4.60
CA VAL A 49 0.90 5.77 -5.89
C VAL A 49 1.90 5.93 -7.03
N VAL A 50 1.59 5.30 -8.16
CA VAL A 50 2.26 5.52 -9.44
C VAL A 50 1.41 6.48 -10.26
N GLU A 51 2.03 7.58 -10.68
CA GLU A 51 1.41 8.56 -11.57
C GLU A 51 2.01 8.44 -12.97
N SER A 52 1.14 8.40 -13.98
CA SER A 52 1.54 8.57 -15.38
C SER A 52 1.44 10.04 -15.77
N ALA A 53 2.26 10.53 -16.71
CA ALA A 53 2.05 11.85 -17.30
C ALA A 53 0.73 11.84 -18.09
N PRO A 54 -0.28 12.71 -17.81
CA PRO A 54 -0.22 14.06 -17.24
C PRO A 54 -0.61 14.24 -15.76
N GLY A 55 -0.47 13.22 -14.91
CA GLY A 55 -0.76 13.26 -13.46
C GLY A 55 -1.86 12.30 -13.01
N GLU A 56 -2.19 11.29 -13.81
CA GLU A 56 -3.21 10.28 -13.46
C GLU A 56 -2.57 9.16 -12.64
N VAL A 57 -3.17 8.82 -11.50
CA VAL A 57 -2.80 7.65 -10.70
C VAL A 57 -3.25 6.38 -11.42
N THR A 58 -2.31 5.48 -11.69
CA THR A 58 -2.55 4.26 -12.47
C THR A 58 -2.41 2.99 -11.65
N ASP A 59 -1.53 3.01 -10.65
CA ASP A 59 -1.19 1.87 -9.82
C ASP A 59 -0.95 2.36 -8.39
N PHE A 60 -1.11 1.48 -7.40
CA PHE A 60 -0.69 1.77 -6.03
C PHE A 60 -0.29 0.49 -5.29
N LEU A 61 0.55 0.66 -4.29
CA LEU A 61 0.98 -0.41 -3.38
C LEU A 61 0.80 0.07 -1.94
N SER A 62 0.56 -0.87 -1.04
CA SER A 62 0.45 -0.58 0.39
C SER A 62 0.99 -1.71 1.26
N PHE A 63 1.56 -1.34 2.40
CA PHE A 63 2.00 -2.26 3.44
C PHE A 63 1.86 -1.63 4.82
N TYR A 64 1.49 -2.43 5.82
CA TYR A 64 1.41 -1.97 7.20
C TYR A 64 2.60 -2.46 8.02
N THR A 65 2.99 -1.65 9.00
CA THR A 65 4.05 -1.97 9.94
C THR A 65 3.45 -2.68 11.14
N LEU A 66 3.93 -3.88 11.45
CA LEU A 66 3.58 -4.58 12.68
C LEU A 66 4.87 -4.96 13.44
N PRO A 67 5.21 -4.24 14.52
CA PRO A 67 6.38 -4.58 15.32
C PRO A 67 6.12 -5.84 16.15
N SER A 68 7.06 -6.77 16.13
CA SER A 68 7.04 -7.97 16.99
C SER A 68 8.16 -7.91 18.02
N THR A 69 7.87 -8.29 19.27
CA THR A 69 8.89 -8.37 20.32
C THR A 69 9.76 -9.61 20.13
N ILE A 70 11.08 -9.42 20.18
CA ILE A 70 12.05 -10.54 20.14
C ILE A 70 12.36 -10.95 21.58
N MET A 71 11.94 -12.16 21.95
CA MET A 71 12.22 -12.72 23.28
C MET A 71 13.63 -13.31 23.34
N ASN A 72 14.32 -13.10 24.46
CA ASN A 72 15.58 -13.78 24.81
C ASN A 72 16.74 -13.61 23.80
N HIS A 73 16.78 -12.51 23.04
CA HIS A 73 17.91 -12.17 22.18
C HIS A 73 18.80 -11.09 22.84
N ALA A 74 20.12 -11.31 22.81
CA ALA A 74 21.10 -10.46 23.50
C ALA A 74 21.16 -9.04 22.91
N THR A 75 21.12 -8.94 21.57
CA THR A 75 21.34 -7.67 20.84
C THR A 75 20.06 -6.96 20.37
N HIS A 76 19.13 -7.67 19.72
CA HIS A 76 17.89 -7.10 19.19
C HIS A 76 16.69 -7.35 20.11
N LYS A 77 15.78 -6.37 20.22
CA LYS A 77 14.58 -6.44 21.09
C LYS A 77 13.25 -6.39 20.33
N SER A 78 13.27 -5.88 19.10
CA SER A 78 12.09 -5.77 18.25
C SER A 78 12.45 -6.11 16.82
N LEU A 79 11.47 -6.68 16.12
CA LEU A 79 11.48 -6.89 14.68
C LEU A 79 10.42 -5.96 14.09
N LYS A 80 10.84 -5.01 13.26
CA LYS A 80 9.91 -4.21 12.45
C LYS A 80 9.61 -5.03 11.18
N ALA A 81 8.38 -5.51 11.05
CA ALA A 81 7.95 -6.27 9.89
C ALA A 81 6.94 -5.45 9.08
N ALA A 82 7.15 -5.40 7.77
CA ALA A 82 6.21 -4.83 6.80
C ALA A 82 5.36 -5.97 6.23
N TYR A 83 4.04 -5.84 6.33
CA TYR A 83 3.08 -6.80 5.80
C TYR A 83 2.37 -6.15 4.61
N SER A 84 2.44 -6.79 3.44
CA SER A 84 1.74 -6.30 2.26
C SER A 84 0.22 -6.30 2.51
N PHE A 85 -0.45 -5.22 2.09
CA PHE A 85 -1.87 -5.02 2.28
C PHE A 85 -2.64 -5.17 0.95
N TYR A 86 -2.89 -4.09 0.22
CA TYR A 86 -3.40 -4.15 -1.16
C TYR A 86 -2.40 -3.55 -2.15
N ASN A 87 -2.29 -4.19 -3.31
CA ASN A 87 -1.52 -3.70 -4.43
C ASN A 87 -2.38 -3.81 -5.68
N VAL A 88 -2.55 -2.69 -6.38
CA VAL A 88 -3.32 -2.61 -7.62
C VAL A 88 -2.39 -2.15 -8.71
N HIS A 89 -2.31 -2.94 -9.77
CA HIS A 89 -1.49 -2.66 -10.93
C HIS A 89 -2.35 -2.72 -12.21
N THR A 90 -2.10 -1.80 -13.12
CA THR A 90 -2.78 -1.64 -14.41
C THR A 90 -1.77 -1.44 -15.53
N LYS A 91 -0.91 -0.43 -15.44
CA LYS A 91 0.13 -0.12 -16.45
C LYS A 91 1.49 -0.69 -16.07
N THR A 92 1.79 -0.70 -14.77
CA THR A 92 3.06 -1.19 -14.26
C THR A 92 3.00 -2.71 -14.09
N PRO A 93 4.00 -3.49 -14.56
CA PRO A 93 4.07 -4.91 -14.25
C PRO A 93 4.10 -5.14 -12.73
N LEU A 94 3.33 -6.11 -12.23
CA LEU A 94 3.25 -6.39 -10.79
C LEU A 94 4.61 -6.70 -10.17
N ILE A 95 5.49 -7.40 -10.91
CA ILE A 95 6.83 -7.77 -10.43
C ILE A 95 7.65 -6.51 -10.11
N ASP A 96 7.59 -5.51 -10.98
CA ASP A 96 8.31 -4.25 -10.80
C ASP A 96 7.72 -3.46 -9.62
N LEU A 97 6.38 -3.39 -9.54
CA LEU A 97 5.69 -2.72 -8.44
C LEU A 97 6.02 -3.35 -7.07
N MET A 98 6.09 -4.69 -7.00
CA MET A 98 6.46 -5.39 -5.77
C MET A 98 7.95 -5.25 -5.45
N SER A 99 8.83 -5.14 -6.46
CA SER A 99 10.24 -4.83 -6.25
C SER A 99 10.40 -3.45 -5.58
N ASP A 100 9.66 -2.45 -6.06
CA ASP A 100 9.64 -1.12 -5.45
C ASP A 100 9.12 -1.17 -4.00
N ALA A 101 8.06 -1.94 -3.73
CA ALA A 101 7.55 -2.14 -2.37
C ALA A 101 8.62 -2.69 -1.41
N LEU A 102 9.45 -3.64 -1.86
CA LEU A 102 10.53 -4.21 -1.06
C LEU A 102 11.67 -3.22 -0.81
N ILE A 103 11.98 -2.36 -1.80
CA ILE A 103 12.96 -1.28 -1.64
C ILE A 103 12.45 -0.26 -0.61
N LEU A 104 11.18 0.14 -0.71
CA LEU A 104 10.53 1.09 0.20
C LEU A 104 10.40 0.55 1.63
N ALA A 105 10.10 -0.74 1.81
CA ALA A 105 10.00 -1.33 3.13
C ALA A 105 11.35 -1.44 3.85
N LYS A 106 12.46 -1.38 3.11
CA LYS A 106 13.82 -1.42 3.65
C LYS A 106 14.34 -0.04 4.08
N SER A 107 13.91 1.02 3.39
CA SER A 107 14.36 2.41 3.62
C SER A 107 13.75 3.02 4.87
#